data_AF-A0A914N124-F1
#
_entry.id   AF-A0A914N124-F1
#
_cell.length_a   1.000
_cell.length_b   1.000
_cell.length_c   1.000
_cell.angle_alpha   90.00
_cell.angle_beta   90.00
_cell.angle_gamma   90.00
#
_symmetry.space_group_name_H-M   'P 1'
#
loop_
_entity.id
_entity.type
_entity.pdbx_description
1 polymer ?
#
loop_
_entity_poly.entity_id
_entity_poly.type
_entity_poly.pdbx_seq_one_letter_code
_entity_poly.pdbx_strand_id
1 'polypeptide(L)'
;IRDKNTTLIRLYLYFLSKKEQLPVKTAILRLIGNLCELKETAQIIALNHVLLEKVVNCLKLDDQKAGEQALRILRLLSKRSQLSKCSPYQWMPLYCKKFG
;
A
#
# COMPACT_ATOMS: atom_id res chain seq x y z
N ILE A 1 -0.84 21.86 -3.81
CA ILE A 1 -0.33 20.49 -4.08
C ILE A 1 -0.74 19.49 -2.98
N ARG A 2 -0.69 19.88 -1.69
CA ARG A 2 -1.07 19.03 -0.54
C ARG A 2 -2.48 18.42 -0.59
N ASP A 3 -3.48 19.19 -1.02
CA ASP A 3 -4.90 18.77 -1.05
C ASP A 3 -5.22 17.62 -1.99
N LYS A 4 -4.66 17.62 -3.20
CA LYS A 4 -4.98 16.62 -4.24
C LYS A 4 -4.54 15.21 -3.82
N ASN A 5 -3.40 15.10 -3.16
CA ASN A 5 -2.87 13.82 -2.68
C ASN A 5 -3.69 13.26 -1.51
N THR A 6 -4.23 14.13 -0.66
CA THR A 6 -5.11 13.72 0.45
C THR A 6 -6.44 13.16 -0.05
N THR A 7 -7.07 13.78 -1.04
CA THR A 7 -8.31 13.28 -1.66
C THR A 7 -8.09 11.93 -2.35
N LEU A 8 -6.97 11.78 -3.05
CA LEU A 8 -6.59 10.54 -3.72
C LEU A 8 -6.43 9.37 -2.72
N ILE A 9 -5.74 9.59 -1.61
CA ILE A 9 -5.56 8.59 -0.54
C ILE A 9 -6.90 8.22 0.10
N ARG A 10 -7.80 9.20 0.32
CA ARG A 10 -9.14 8.94 0.87
C ARG A 10 -9.96 8.05 -0.07
N LEU A 11 -9.85 8.24 -1.39
CA LEU A 11 -10.49 7.37 -2.38
C LEU A 11 -9.94 5.93 -2.31
N TYR A 12 -8.62 5.77 -2.23
CA TYR A 12 -8.03 4.43 -2.07
C TYR A 12 -8.48 3.73 -0.80
N LEU A 13 -8.50 4.47 0.31
CA LEU A 13 -9.00 3.96 1.59
C LEU A 13 -10.47 3.55 1.50
N TYR A 14 -11.30 4.35 0.82
CA TYR A 14 -12.70 4.04 0.60
C TYR A 14 -12.86 2.71 -0.15
N PHE A 15 -12.23 2.55 -1.31
CA PHE A 15 -12.36 1.33 -2.12
C PHE A 15 -11.76 0.09 -1.45
N LEU A 16 -10.63 0.23 -0.76
CA LEU A 16 -10.01 -0.89 -0.02
C LEU A 16 -10.84 -1.30 1.22
N SER A 17 -11.58 -0.36 1.82
CA SER A 17 -12.41 -0.62 3.01
C SER A 17 -13.79 -1.16 2.69
N LYS A 18 -14.30 -0.97 1.46
CA LYS A 18 -15.56 -1.56 1.05
C LYS A 18 -15.43 -3.08 0.99
N LYS A 19 -16.54 -3.78 1.28
CA LYS A 19 -16.71 -5.21 0.97
C LYS A 19 -16.79 -5.49 -0.53
N GLU A 20 -16.63 -4.45 -1.37
CA GLU A 20 -16.75 -4.53 -2.82
C GLU A 20 -15.85 -5.61 -3.44
N GLN A 21 -16.29 -6.03 -4.63
CA GLN A 21 -15.80 -7.14 -5.42
C GLN A 21 -14.27 -7.10 -5.54
N LEU A 22 -13.63 -8.25 -5.30
CA LEU A 22 -12.17 -8.45 -5.40
C LEU A 22 -11.51 -7.81 -6.63
N PRO A 23 -12.11 -7.81 -7.85
CA PRO A 23 -11.54 -7.14 -9.01
C PRO A 23 -11.28 -5.64 -8.81
N VAL A 24 -12.17 -4.93 -8.10
CA VAL A 24 -12.03 -3.50 -7.82
C VAL A 24 -10.84 -3.27 -6.89
N LYS A 25 -10.69 -4.09 -5.84
CA LYS A 25 -9.53 -4.01 -4.93
C LYS A 25 -8.23 -4.25 -5.68
N THR A 26 -8.19 -5.24 -6.56
CA THR A 26 -7.01 -5.55 -7.38
C THR A 26 -6.67 -4.40 -8.33
N ALA A 27 -7.67 -3.76 -8.95
CA ALA A 27 -7.46 -2.59 -9.80
C ALA A 27 -6.91 -1.39 -9.01
N ILE A 28 -7.44 -1.14 -7.81
CA ILE A 28 -6.97 -0.07 -6.92
C ILE A 28 -5.55 -0.34 -6.44
N LEU A 29 -5.24 -1.57 -6.01
CA LEU A 29 -3.88 -1.96 -5.64
C LEU A 29 -2.90 -1.81 -6.80
N ARG A 30 -3.30 -2.16 -8.03
CA ARG A 30 -2.47 -1.94 -9.22
C ARG A 30 -2.17 -0.46 -9.44
N LEU A 31 -3.18 0.40 -9.27
CA LEU A 31 -3.04 1.85 -9.43
C LEU A 31 -2.14 2.46 -8.34
N ILE A 32 -2.30 2.04 -7.09
CA ILE A 32 -1.40 2.40 -5.98
C ILE A 32 0.02 1.94 -6.28
N GLY A 33 0.19 0.70 -6.77
CA GLY A 33 1.50 0.15 -7.15
C GLY A 33 2.20 0.99 -8.22
N ASN A 34 1.48 1.39 -9.27
CA ASN A 34 2.02 2.25 -10.32
C ASN A 34 2.39 3.65 -9.77
N LEU A 35 1.60 4.21 -8.86
CA LEU A 35 1.92 5.48 -8.21
C LEU A 35 3.14 5.38 -7.28
N CYS A 36 3.34 4.23 -6.62
CA CYS A 36 4.53 3.97 -5.84
C CYS A 36 5.81 3.89 -6.69
N GLU A 37 5.72 3.87 -8.02
CA GLU A 37 6.88 4.06 -8.91
C GLU A 37 7.34 5.53 -8.97
N LEU A 38 6.53 6.48 -8.52
CA LEU A 38 6.92 7.88 -8.38
C LEU A 38 7.46 8.13 -6.95
N LYS A 39 8.64 8.74 -6.84
CA LYS A 39 9.38 8.85 -5.57
C LYS A 39 8.59 9.60 -4.50
N GLU A 40 8.05 10.76 -4.86
CA GLU A 40 7.27 11.62 -3.96
C GLU A 40 5.97 10.95 -3.50
N THR A 41 5.25 10.31 -4.43
CA THR A 41 4.00 9.62 -4.13
C THR A 41 4.23 8.40 -3.26
N ALA A 42 5.30 7.63 -3.51
CA ALA A 42 5.69 6.52 -2.66
C ALA A 42 5.97 6.96 -1.21
N GLN A 43 6.64 8.10 -1.01
CA GLN A 43 6.87 8.66 0.32
C GLN A 43 5.55 9.05 0.99
N ILE A 44 4.66 9.72 0.28
CA ILE A 44 3.34 10.10 0.81
C ILE A 44 2.53 8.86 1.22
N ILE A 45 2.53 7.81 0.41
CA ILE A 45 1.84 6.55 0.69
C ILE A 45 2.48 5.84 1.90
N ALA A 46 3.82 5.82 1.97
CA ALA A 46 4.56 5.22 3.09
C ALA A 46 4.28 5.91 4.43
N LEU A 47 4.00 7.22 4.41
CA LEU A 47 3.63 8.00 5.60
C LEU A 47 2.17 7.80 6.01
N ASN A 48 1.34 7.19 5.17
CA ASN A 48 -0.06 6.94 5.48
C ASN A 48 -0.25 5.52 6.05
N HIS A 49 -0.11 5.39 7.36
CA HIS A 49 -0.21 4.11 8.07
C HIS A 49 -1.54 3.38 7.85
N VAL A 50 -2.65 4.11 7.77
CA VAL A 50 -3.99 3.53 7.54
C VAL A 50 -4.05 2.87 6.16
N LEU A 51 -3.52 3.52 5.12
CA LEU A 51 -3.50 2.97 3.77
C LEU A 51 -2.58 1.75 3.69
N LEU A 52 -1.40 1.82 4.32
CA LEU A 52 -0.47 0.69 4.43
C LEU A 52 -1.13 -0.52 5.12
N GLU A 53 -1.84 -0.31 6.21
CA GLU A 53 -2.54 -1.38 6.92
C GLU A 53 -3.60 -2.05 6.02
N LYS A 54 -4.34 -1.26 5.23
CA LYS A 54 -5.29 -1.80 4.25
C LYS A 54 -4.59 -2.62 3.16
N VAL A 55 -3.46 -2.15 2.65
CA VAL A 55 -2.63 -2.90 1.68
C VAL A 55 -2.12 -4.21 2.28
N VAL A 56 -1.65 -4.20 3.53
CA VAL A 56 -1.21 -5.42 4.23
C VAL A 56 -2.39 -6.38 4.45
N ASN A 57 -3.57 -5.87 4.80
CA ASN A 57 -4.76 -6.70 4.94
C ASN A 57 -5.20 -7.34 3.62
N CYS A 58 -4.89 -6.74 2.47
CA CYS A 58 -5.12 -7.36 1.17
C CYS A 58 -4.27 -8.62 0.93
N LEU A 59 -3.15 -8.81 1.64
CA LEU A 59 -2.36 -10.06 1.60
C LEU A 59 -3.05 -11.24 2.30
N LYS A 60 -4.11 -10.98 3.06
CA LYS A 60 -4.90 -11.98 3.76
C LYS A 60 -6.15 -12.40 2.98
N LEU A 61 -6.40 -11.78 1.81
CA LEU A 61 -7.50 -12.15 0.94
C LEU A 61 -7.12 -13.41 0.14
N ASP A 62 -8.09 -14.28 -0.13
CA ASP A 62 -7.92 -15.49 -0.97
C ASP A 62 -7.72 -15.16 -2.47
N ASP A 63 -7.62 -13.89 -2.85
CA ASP A 63 -7.32 -13.48 -4.22
C ASP A 63 -5.81 -13.33 -4.43
N GLN A 64 -5.23 -14.29 -5.16
CA GLN A 64 -3.81 -14.30 -5.49
C GLN A 64 -3.37 -12.99 -6.18
N LYS A 65 -4.20 -12.45 -7.08
CA LYS A 65 -3.87 -11.22 -7.83
C LYS A 65 -3.81 -9.99 -6.92
N ALA A 66 -4.75 -9.83 -6.00
CA ALA A 66 -4.72 -8.78 -4.99
C ALA A 66 -3.48 -8.93 -4.10
N GLY A 67 -3.17 -10.15 -3.67
CA GLY A 67 -1.98 -10.46 -2.88
C GLY A 67 -0.68 -10.06 -3.59
N GLU A 68 -0.54 -10.40 -4.87
CA GLU A 68 0.62 -10.03 -5.69
C GLU A 68 0.77 -8.50 -5.84
N GLN A 69 -0.33 -7.77 -6.07
CA GLN A 69 -0.27 -6.31 -6.17
C GLN A 69 0.07 -5.67 -4.81
N ALA A 70 -0.49 -6.16 -3.72
CA ALA A 70 -0.16 -5.70 -2.37
C ALA A 70 1.33 -5.93 -2.05
N LEU A 71 1.86 -7.12 -2.40
CA LEU A 71 3.28 -7.43 -2.21
C LEU A 71 4.18 -6.54 -3.07
N ARG A 72 3.79 -6.27 -4.33
CA ARG A 72 4.51 -5.33 -5.21
C ARG A 72 4.59 -3.94 -4.59
N ILE A 73 3.49 -3.42 -4.04
CA ILE A 73 3.48 -2.12 -3.33
C ILE A 73 4.48 -2.15 -2.18
N LEU A 74 4.42 -3.15 -1.30
CA LEU A 74 5.31 -3.24 -0.14
C LEU A 74 6.79 -3.32 -0.55
N ARG A 75 7.11 -4.05 -1.63
CA ARG A 75 8.48 -4.11 -2.19
C ARG A 75 8.94 -2.77 -2.76
N LEU A 76 8.06 -2.03 -3.45
CA LEU A 76 8.37 -0.70 -3.96
C LEU A 76 8.63 0.28 -2.83
N LEU A 77 7.82 0.21 -1.76
CA LEU A 77 7.99 1.04 -0.58
C LEU A 77 9.24 0.65 0.21
N SER A 78 9.58 -0.64 0.35
CA SER A 78 10.76 -1.11 1.08
C SER A 78 12.08 -0.74 0.39
N LYS A 79 12.13 -0.79 -0.95
CA LYS A 79 13.29 -0.32 -1.74
C LYS A 79 13.49 1.19 -1.62
N ARG A 80 12.41 1.94 -1.41
CA ARG A 80 12.42 3.41 -1.31
C ARG A 80 12.56 3.89 0.12
N SER A 81 12.32 3.02 1.09
CA SER A 81 12.61 3.24 2.49
C SER A 81 14.12 3.09 2.76
N GLN A 82 14.91 3.99 2.20
CA GLN A 82 15.90 4.73 3.02
C GLN A 82 15.16 5.77 3.90
N LEU A 83 13.97 5.41 4.39
CA LEU A 83 13.16 6.15 5.36
C LEU A 83 13.71 5.83 6.75
N SER A 84 14.98 6.14 6.97
CA SER A 84 15.65 6.04 8.28
C SER A 84 15.14 7.06 9.30
N LYS A 85 14.05 7.80 9.01
CA LYS A 85 13.47 8.82 9.89
C LYS A 85 11.95 8.76 10.05
N CYS A 86 11.25 7.85 9.37
CA CYS A 86 9.82 7.65 9.55
C CYS A 86 9.57 6.21 9.94
N SER A 87 9.59 5.98 11.26
CA SER A 87 9.45 4.71 11.98
C SER A 87 9.04 3.49 11.13
N PRO A 88 10.02 2.74 10.58
CA PRO A 88 9.79 1.45 9.92
C PRO A 88 9.33 0.33 10.89
N TYR A 89 9.19 0.63 12.19
CA TYR A 89 9.06 -0.38 13.24
C TYR A 89 7.67 -1.06 13.35
N GLN A 90 6.61 -0.56 12.69
CA GLN A 90 5.28 -1.15 12.85
C GLN A 90 4.85 -2.17 11.78
N TRP A 91 5.31 -2.07 10.53
CA TRP A 91 4.86 -2.96 9.45
C TRP A 91 5.95 -3.91 8.94
N MET A 92 7.22 -3.56 9.13
CA MET A 92 8.36 -4.37 8.68
C MET A 92 8.44 -5.76 9.35
N PRO A 93 8.06 -5.95 10.64
CA PRO A 93 8.01 -7.27 11.25
C PRO A 93 7.02 -8.24 10.57
N LEU A 94 5.92 -7.74 10.00
CA LEU A 94 4.93 -8.56 9.29
C LEU A 94 5.41 -9.02 7.91
N TYR A 95 6.24 -8.20 7.24
CA TYR A 95 6.88 -8.56 5.97
C TYR A 95 7.97 -9.62 6.18
N CYS A 96 8.86 -9.41 7.16
CA CYS A 96 9.97 -10.34 7.44
C CYS A 96 9.50 -11.72 7.96
N LYS A 97 8.40 -11.80 8.72
CA LYS A 97 7.92 -13.09 9.27
C LYS A 97 7.31 -14.03 8.23
N LYS A 98 6.82 -13.53 7.10
CA LYS A 98 6.06 -14.32 6.12
C LYS A 98 6.85 -14.62 4.83
N PHE A 99 7.92 -13.86 4.56
CA PHE A 99 8.66 -13.94 3.29
C PHE A 99 10.18 -13.72 3.44
N GLY A 100 10.69 -13.66 4.67
CA GLY A 100 12.12 -13.59 4.99
C GLY A 100 12.71 -14.98 5.20
#